data_AF-A0AAD7DZG7-F1
#
_entry.id   AF-A0AAD7DZG7-F1
#
_cell.length_a   1.000
_cell.length_b   1.000
_cell.length_c   1.000
_cell.angle_alpha   90.00
_cell.angle_beta   90.00
_cell.angle_gamma   90.00
#
_symmetry.space_group_name_H-M   'P 1'
#
loop_
_entity.id
_entity.type
_entity.pdbx_description
1 polymer ?
#
loop_
_entity_poly.entity_id
_entity_poly.type
_entity_poly.pdbx_seq_one_letter_code
_entity_poly.pdbx_strand_id
1 'polypeptide(L)'
;LILDRHAPRKAIAPLPIPSKGLWKLDVDDAIFQNIGLDERVNGEADDNPPLWLSDKRVRTGIKAMLELDRCNEEDARLQRERCALQVWFAEEWEVVNRAIEDASAFNSASFTL
;
A
#
# COMPACT_ATOMS: atom_id res chain seq x y z
N LEU A 1 4.96 -16.26 -11.51
CA LEU A 1 6.27 -15.95 -10.90
C LEU A 1 6.20 -15.87 -9.38
N ILE A 2 5.53 -14.87 -8.77
CA ILE A 2 5.43 -14.77 -7.30
C ILE A 2 4.55 -15.88 -6.71
N LEU A 3 3.41 -16.20 -7.35
CA LEU A 3 2.52 -17.29 -6.95
C LEU A 3 3.16 -18.67 -7.08
N ASP A 4 4.05 -18.84 -8.06
CA ASP A 4 4.73 -20.11 -8.34
C ASP A 4 5.97 -20.32 -7.47
N ARG A 5 6.36 -19.34 -6.66
CA ARG A 5 7.61 -19.31 -5.86
C ARG A 5 8.88 -19.61 -6.65
N HIS A 6 8.88 -19.30 -7.95
CA HIS A 6 10.03 -19.48 -8.81
C HIS A 6 10.69 -18.15 -9.09
N ALA A 7 12.02 -18.11 -8.94
CA ALA A 7 12.80 -16.96 -9.34
C ALA A 7 12.74 -16.79 -10.88
N PRO A 8 12.67 -15.54 -11.39
CA PRO A 8 12.78 -15.27 -12.81
C PRO A 8 14.04 -15.88 -13.43
N ARG A 9 13.98 -16.24 -14.73
CA ARG A 9 15.16 -16.71 -15.47
C ARG A 9 16.25 -15.62 -15.41
N LYS A 10 17.48 -16.02 -15.04
CA LYS A 10 18.66 -15.15 -14.81
C LYS A 10 18.67 -14.33 -13.50
N ALA A 11 17.72 -14.53 -12.59
CA ALA A 11 17.80 -13.89 -11.28
C ALA A 11 19.03 -14.40 -10.50
N ILE A 12 19.86 -13.48 -10.02
CA ILE A 12 21.03 -13.76 -9.18
C ILE A 12 20.62 -13.48 -7.72
N ALA A 13 20.85 -14.45 -6.83
CA ALA A 13 20.59 -14.25 -5.41
C ALA A 13 21.61 -13.25 -4.81
N PRO A 14 21.17 -12.25 -4.04
CA PRO A 14 22.09 -11.36 -3.32
C PRO A 14 22.85 -12.12 -2.23
N LEU A 15 23.96 -11.56 -1.75
CA LEU A 15 24.71 -12.16 -0.65
C LEU A 15 23.89 -12.10 0.65
N PRO A 16 24.00 -13.11 1.52
CA PRO A 16 23.32 -13.12 2.81
C PRO A 16 23.70 -11.89 3.65
N ILE A 17 22.68 -11.20 4.19
CA ILE A 17 22.89 -10.06 5.07
C ILE A 17 23.38 -10.56 6.43
N PRO A 18 24.52 -10.05 6.95
CA PRO A 18 25.00 -10.43 8.28
C PRO A 18 23.99 -9.98 9.35
N SER A 19 23.50 -10.93 10.14
CA SER A 19 22.51 -10.67 11.18
C SER A 19 23.08 -9.94 12.40
N LYS A 20 24.39 -10.05 12.62
CA LYS A 20 25.10 -9.32 13.69
C LYS A 20 25.38 -7.90 13.23
N GLY A 21 24.92 -6.92 14.01
CA GLY A 21 25.20 -5.51 13.74
C GLY A 21 24.32 -4.88 12.66
N LEU A 22 23.22 -5.53 12.25
CA LEU A 22 22.26 -5.00 11.27
C LEU A 22 21.75 -3.58 11.62
N TRP A 23 21.68 -3.28 12.92
CA TRP A 23 21.25 -1.97 13.44
C TRP A 23 22.38 -0.94 13.59
N LYS A 24 23.62 -1.32 13.22
CA LYS A 24 24.81 -0.47 13.21
C LYS A 24 25.31 -0.21 11.78
N LEU A 25 24.40 -0.37 10.81
CA LEU A 25 24.71 -0.33 9.39
C LEU A 25 25.10 1.10 8.96
N ASP A 26 26.23 1.23 8.28
CA ASP A 26 26.68 2.46 7.62
C ASP A 26 26.47 2.36 6.10
N VAL A 27 26.46 3.51 5.41
CA VAL A 27 26.30 3.61 3.95
C VAL A 27 27.43 2.87 3.19
N ASP A 28 28.59 2.74 3.82
CA ASP A 28 29.76 2.03 3.27
C ASP A 28 29.73 0.51 3.54
N ASP A 29 28.72 0.00 4.26
CA ASP A 29 28.65 -1.43 4.54
C ASP A 29 28.30 -2.26 3.30
N ALA A 30 28.88 -3.46 3.22
CA ALA A 30 28.76 -4.40 2.09
C ALA A 30 27.34 -4.97 1.83
N ILE A 31 26.32 -4.43 2.49
CA ILE A 31 24.90 -4.71 2.22
C ILE A 31 24.40 -3.96 0.98
N PHE A 32 25.03 -2.84 0.61
CA PHE A 32 24.76 -2.12 -0.63
C PHE A 32 25.46 -2.82 -1.80
N GLN A 33 24.85 -3.92 -2.27
CA GLN A 33 25.39 -4.76 -3.33
C GLN A 33 24.86 -4.34 -4.70
N ASN A 34 25.75 -4.19 -5.68
CA ASN A 34 25.39 -3.98 -7.10
C ASN A 34 25.06 -5.29 -7.84
N ILE A 35 24.74 -6.36 -7.10
CA ILE A 35 24.46 -7.67 -7.69
C ILE A 35 23.22 -7.57 -8.58
N GLY A 36 23.38 -7.86 -9.87
CA GLY A 36 22.34 -7.74 -10.88
C GLY A 36 22.20 -6.33 -11.50
N LEU A 37 23.02 -5.35 -11.08
CA LEU A 37 23.14 -4.06 -11.77
C LEU A 37 24.28 -4.07 -12.80
N ASP A 38 25.38 -4.75 -12.51
CA ASP A 38 26.53 -4.89 -13.41
C ASP A 38 26.34 -6.00 -14.47
N GLU A 39 25.15 -6.13 -15.06
CA GLU A 39 24.89 -7.15 -16.08
C GLU A 39 25.80 -6.91 -17.29
N ARG A 40 26.87 -7.70 -17.38
CA ARG A 40 27.76 -7.70 -18.54
C ARG A 40 27.04 -8.26 -19.75
N VAL A 41 26.54 -7.39 -20.63
CA VAL A 41 26.02 -7.80 -21.93
C VAL A 41 27.20 -8.15 -22.82
N ASN A 42 27.31 -9.42 -23.25
CA ASN A 42 28.41 -9.93 -24.10
C ASN A 42 29.83 -9.76 -23.51
N GLY A 43 29.97 -9.72 -22.19
CA GLY A 43 31.28 -9.64 -21.51
C GLY A 43 31.84 -8.23 -21.34
N GLU A 44 31.16 -7.21 -21.88
CA GLU A 44 31.45 -5.80 -21.64
C GLU A 44 30.56 -5.28 -20.50
N ALA A 45 31.07 -4.35 -19.69
CA ALA A 45 30.22 -3.64 -18.74
C ALA A 45 29.21 -2.82 -19.54
N ASP A 46 27.91 -2.99 -19.29
CA ASP A 46 26.92 -2.03 -19.77
C ASP A 46 27.08 -0.77 -18.93
N ASP A 47 27.93 0.15 -19.40
CA ASP A 47 28.20 1.43 -18.74
C ASP A 47 26.96 2.35 -18.73
N ASN A 48 25.87 1.97 -19.40
CA ASN A 48 24.64 2.73 -19.41
C ASN A 48 23.70 2.29 -18.29
N PRO A 49 23.36 3.16 -17.33
CA PRO A 49 22.40 2.81 -16.30
C PRO A 49 21.03 2.56 -16.94
N PRO A 50 20.21 1.64 -16.37
CA PRO A 50 18.84 1.41 -16.81
C PRO A 50 18.07 2.72 -16.98
N LEU A 51 17.18 2.81 -17.96
CA LEU A 51 16.48 4.07 -18.28
C LEU A 51 15.64 4.61 -17.11
N TRP A 52 15.12 3.74 -16.25
CA TRP A 52 14.41 4.16 -15.04
C TRP A 52 15.33 4.87 -14.03
N LEU A 53 16.65 4.74 -14.16
CA LEU A 53 17.67 5.42 -13.36
C LEU A 53 18.24 6.65 -14.09
N SER A 54 18.58 6.50 -15.38
CA SER A 54 19.29 7.51 -16.17
C SER A 54 18.36 8.54 -16.85
N ASP A 55 17.18 8.15 -17.33
CA ASP A 55 16.28 9.02 -18.09
C ASP A 55 15.22 9.69 -17.19
N LYS A 56 15.24 11.03 -17.15
CA LYS A 56 14.27 11.85 -16.41
C LYS A 56 12.84 11.68 -16.93
N ARG A 57 12.64 11.49 -18.24
CA ARG A 57 11.30 11.30 -18.84
C ARG A 57 10.72 9.97 -18.41
N VAL A 58 11.51 8.91 -18.44
CA VAL A 58 11.09 7.58 -17.96
C VAL A 58 10.73 7.63 -16.48
N ARG A 59 11.56 8.25 -15.64
CA ARG A 59 11.23 8.42 -14.21
C ARG A 59 9.94 9.20 -13.97
N THR A 60 9.76 10.29 -14.71
CA THR A 60 8.53 11.09 -14.62
C THR A 60 7.31 10.28 -15.04
N GLY A 61 7.42 9.50 -16.12
CA GLY A 61 6.35 8.61 -16.58
C GLY A 61 5.97 7.55 -15.55
N ILE A 62 6.97 6.85 -14.98
CA ILE A 62 6.74 5.86 -13.92
C ILE A 62 6.01 6.49 -12.73
N LYS A 63 6.48 7.65 -12.26
CA LYS A 63 5.82 8.38 -11.16
C LYS A 63 4.38 8.75 -11.49
N ALA A 64 4.12 9.24 -12.70
CA ALA A 64 2.77 9.60 -13.11
C ALA A 64 1.83 8.39 -13.15
N MET A 65 2.31 7.24 -13.63
CA MET A 65 1.52 6.00 -13.63
C MET A 65 1.22 5.53 -12.20
N LEU A 66 2.22 5.52 -11.32
CA LEU A 66 2.04 5.14 -9.92
C LEU A 66 1.09 6.07 -9.17
N GLU A 67 1.16 7.38 -9.44
CA GLU A 67 0.25 8.36 -8.85
C GLU A 67 -1.19 8.12 -9.32
N LEU A 68 -1.38 7.84 -10.62
CA LEU A 68 -2.70 7.50 -11.15
C LEU A 68 -3.28 6.24 -10.50
N ASP A 69 -2.48 5.18 -10.39
CA ASP A 69 -2.90 3.93 -9.73
C ASP A 69 -3.29 4.18 -8.27
N ARG A 70 -2.50 5.00 -7.56
CA ARG A 70 -2.80 5.40 -6.18
C ARG A 70 -4.08 6.22 -6.07
N CYS A 71 -4.33 7.14 -6.99
CA CYS A 71 -5.59 7.89 -7.02
C CYS A 71 -6.79 6.95 -7.20
N ASN A 72 -6.70 5.98 -8.10
CA ASN A 72 -7.77 5.00 -8.31
C ASN A 72 -8.03 4.15 -7.06
N GLU A 73 -6.96 3.71 -6.37
CA GLU A 73 -7.07 2.98 -5.11
C GLU A 73 -7.74 3.82 -4.03
N GLU A 74 -7.30 5.07 -3.88
CA GLU A 74 -7.82 6.02 -2.89
C GLU A 74 -9.30 6.31 -3.13
N ASP A 75 -9.70 6.56 -4.38
CA ASP A 75 -11.10 6.78 -4.74
C ASP A 75 -11.97 5.57 -4.38
N ALA A 76 -11.49 4.36 -4.66
CA ALA A 76 -12.20 3.13 -4.27
C ALA A 76 -12.27 2.95 -2.75
N ARG A 77 -11.25 3.39 -2.00
CA ARG A 77 -11.27 3.37 -0.53
C ARG A 77 -12.28 4.39 0.01
N LEU A 78 -12.23 5.64 -0.46
CA LEU A 78 -13.12 6.71 -0.05
C LEU A 78 -14.59 6.39 -0.34
N GLN A 79 -14.89 5.76 -1.47
CA GLN A 79 -16.24 5.30 -1.79
C GLN A 79 -16.76 4.29 -0.75
N ARG A 80 -15.91 3.32 -0.36
CA ARG A 80 -16.27 2.33 0.66
C ARG A 80 -16.46 2.98 2.04
N GLU A 81 -15.55 3.85 2.44
CA GLU A 81 -15.64 4.57 3.72
C GLU A 81 -16.91 5.43 3.78
N ARG A 82 -17.22 6.17 2.71
CA ARG A 82 -18.45 6.97 2.61
C ARG A 82 -19.69 6.10 2.76
N CYS A 83 -19.77 4.98 2.04
CA CYS A 83 -20.91 4.06 2.13
C CYS A 83 -21.05 3.49 3.54
N ALA A 84 -19.95 3.07 4.16
CA ALA A 84 -19.96 2.55 5.52
C ALA A 84 -20.47 3.58 6.53
N LEU A 85 -20.00 4.84 6.43
CA LEU A 85 -20.45 5.93 7.30
C LEU A 85 -21.93 6.24 7.13
N GLN A 86 -22.45 6.23 5.89
CA GLN A 86 -23.86 6.49 5.62
C GLN A 86 -24.76 5.38 6.17
N VAL A 87 -24.37 4.12 5.98
CA VAL A 87 -25.10 2.97 6.53
C VAL A 87 -25.10 3.02 8.05
N TRP A 88 -23.93 3.21 8.67
CA TRP A 88 -23.81 3.30 10.11
C TRP A 88 -24.66 4.45 10.68
N PHE A 89 -24.59 5.64 10.08
CA PHE A 89 -25.39 6.78 10.54
C PHE A 89 -26.90 6.52 10.46
N ALA A 90 -27.37 5.88 9.37
CA ALA A 90 -28.78 5.53 9.24
C ALA A 90 -29.22 4.52 10.32
N GLU A 91 -28.40 3.51 10.60
CA GLU A 91 -28.68 2.52 11.64
C GLU A 91 -28.75 3.18 13.03
N GLU A 92 -27.78 4.02 13.38
CA GLU A 92 -27.77 4.74 14.66
C GLU A 92 -28.96 5.70 14.79
N TRP A 93 -29.32 6.40 13.70
CA TRP A 93 -30.48 7.29 13.68
C TRP A 93 -31.79 6.55 13.98
N GLU A 94 -31.99 5.38 13.36
CA GLU A 94 -33.16 4.53 13.61
C GLU A 94 -33.20 3.99 15.05
N VAL A 95 -32.05 3.67 15.64
CA VAL A 95 -31.98 3.26 17.05
C VAL A 95 -32.37 4.41 17.97
N VAL A 96 -31.86 5.62 17.73
CA VAL A 96 -32.18 6.80 18.54
C VAL A 96 -33.66 7.15 18.44
N ASN A 97 -34.25 7.14 17.25
CA ASN A 97 -35.68 7.45 17.08
C ASN A 97 -36.57 6.44 17.82
N ARG A 98 -36.27 5.14 17.70
CA ARG A 98 -37.01 4.11 18.45
C ARG A 98 -36.90 4.29 19.96
N ALA A 99 -35.72 4.64 20.47
CA ALA A 99 -35.54 4.91 21.90
C ALA A 99 -36.36 6.12 22.37
N ILE A 100 -36.48 7.17 21.54
CA ILE A 100 -37.33 8.34 21.83
C ILE A 100 -38.80 7.94 21.85
N GLU A 101 -39.25 7.18 20.86
CA GLU A 101 -40.63 6.67 20.78
C GLU A 101 -40.98 5.81 22.00
N ASP A 102 -40.14 4.85 22.35
CA ASP A 102 -40.32 3.97 23.51
C ASP A 102 -40.38 4.76 24.83
N ALA A 103 -39.49 5.76 25.00
CA ALA A 103 -39.49 6.63 26.18
C ALA A 103 -40.77 7.46 26.26
N SER A 104 -41.26 7.96 25.13
CA SER A 104 -42.52 8.72 25.06
C SER A 104 -43.73 7.86 25.39
N ALA A 105 -43.77 6.62 24.86
CA ALA A 105 -44.82 5.65 25.12
C ALA A 105 -44.86 5.27 26.61
N PHE A 106 -43.69 4.98 27.20
CA PHE A 106 -43.57 4.68 28.63
C PHE A 106 -44.09 5.81 29.52
N ASN A 107 -43.75 7.07 29.20
CA ASN A 107 -44.25 8.23 29.94
C ASN A 107 -45.76 8.41 29.81
N SER A 108 -46.34 8.18 28.62
CA SER A 108 -47.78 8.29 28.41
C SER A 108 -48.58 7.19 29.15
N ALA A 109 -48.04 5.96 29.20
CA ALA A 109 -48.64 4.84 29.93
C ALA A 109 -48.56 5.02 31.45
N SER A 110 -47.50 5.67 31.96
CA SER A 110 -47.33 5.96 33.38
C SER A 110 -48.25 7.08 33.90
N PHE A 111 -48.76 7.95 33.02
CA PHE A 111 -49.68 9.04 33.38
C PHE A 111 -51.16 8.64 33.28
N THR A 112 -51.47 7.48 32.69
CA THR A 112 -52.83 6.95 32.51
C THR A 112 -53.25 5.92 33.57
N LEU A 113 -52.33 5.56 34.48
CA LEU A 113 -52.58 4.78 35.71
C LEU A 113 -52.62 5.70 36.94
#